data_AF-A0AAX6I5K0-F1
#
_entry.id   AF-A0AAX6I5K0-F1
#
_cell.length_a   1.000
_cell.length_b   1.000
_cell.length_c   1.000
_cell.angle_alpha   90.00
_cell.angle_beta   90.00
_cell.angle_gamma   90.00
#
_symmetry.space_group_name_H-M   'P 1'
#
loop_
_entity.id
_entity.type
_entity.pdbx_description
1 polymer ?
#
loop_
_entity_poly.entity_id
_entity_poly.type
_entity_poly.pdbx_seq_one_letter_code
_entity_poly.pdbx_strand_id
1 'polypeptide(L)' 'MTHRYTTNIVNGFRFHTKDRATERTSQNSEVLVKEDDSSPEKEYYGVLQDIFELSYVGGCKVFLFMSLVGCGTTWKGI' A
#
# COMPACT_ATOMS: atom_id res chain seq x y z
N MET A 1 -10.88 13.19 -12.38
CA MET A 1 -9.45 13.35 -12.77
C MET A 1 -8.62 12.37 -11.95
N THR A 2 -7.60 11.76 -12.54
CA THR A 2 -6.81 10.70 -11.89
C THR A 2 -5.33 11.08 -11.88
N HIS A 3 -4.69 11.05 -10.72
CA HIS A 3 -3.26 11.29 -10.56
C HIS A 3 -2.56 10.05 -9.99
N ARG A 4 -1.40 9.71 -10.54
CA ARG A 4 -0.57 8.59 -10.08
C ARG A 4 0.60 9.10 -9.25
N TYR A 5 0.83 8.50 -8.10
CA TYR A 5 1.89 8.89 -7.17
C TYR A 5 2.83 7.72 -6.87
N THR A 6 4.11 8.05 -6.68
CA THR A 6 5.13 7.08 -6.22
C THR A 6 5.29 7.10 -4.69
N THR A 7 4.64 8.05 -4.00
CA THR A 7 4.70 8.21 -2.53
C THR A 7 3.42 8.87 -2.02
N ASN A 8 2.89 8.40 -0.90
CA ASN A 8 1.72 9.01 -0.24
C ASN A 8 1.87 8.97 1.28
N ILE A 9 1.36 9.98 1.99
CA ILE A 9 1.33 10.02 3.45
C ILE A 9 -0.12 10.05 3.90
N VAL A 10 -0.56 8.99 4.58
CA VAL A 10 -1.92 8.86 5.10
C VAL A 10 -1.84 8.41 6.56
N ASN A 11 -2.57 9.09 7.45
CA ASN A 11 -2.63 8.79 8.88
C ASN A 11 -1.25 8.71 9.57
N GLY A 12 -0.28 9.51 9.12
CA GLY A 12 1.09 9.51 9.67
C GLY A 12 2.02 8.43 9.11
N PHE A 13 1.52 7.52 8.27
CA PHE A 13 2.32 6.50 7.60
C PHE A 13 2.70 6.93 6.19
N ARG A 14 3.95 6.68 5.80
CA ARG A 14 4.46 6.97 4.46
C ARG A 14 4.54 5.68 3.65
N PHE A 15 3.87 5.67 2.51
CA PHE A 15 3.83 4.57 1.56
C PHE A 15 4.68 4.89 0.34
N HIS A 16 5.41 3.89 -0.16
CA HIS A 16 6.22 3.99 -1.37
C HIS A 16 5.82 2.88 -2.36
N THR A 17 5.80 3.21 -3.66
CA THR A 17 5.64 2.19 -4.70
C THR A 17 6.91 1.38 -4.85
N LYS A 18 6.78 0.10 -5.23
CA LYS A 18 7.91 -0.84 -5.41
C LYS A 18 9.02 -0.26 -6.27
N ASP A 19 8.68 0.33 -7.41
CA ASP A 19 9.64 0.90 -8.36
C ASP A 19 10.49 2.03 -7.76
N ARG A 20 10.00 2.70 -6.71
CA ARG A 20 10.75 3.73 -6.00
C ARG A 20 11.62 3.16 -4.87
N ALA A 21 11.28 1.97 -4.39
CA ALA A 21 12.01 1.28 -3.33
C ALA A 21 13.11 0.34 -3.87
N THR A 22 13.07 -0.08 -5.13
CA THR A 22 14.07 -0.96 -5.75
C THR A 22 15.50 -0.42 -5.64
N GLU A 23 15.67 0.90 -5.58
CA GLU A 23 16.97 1.55 -5.44
C GLU A 23 17.39 1.83 -3.99
N ARG A 24 16.56 1.46 -2.99
CA ARG A 24 16.72 1.89 -1.59
C ARG A 24 16.32 0.80 -0.59
N THR A 25 17.28 0.36 0.21
CA THR A 25 17.17 -0.76 1.16
C THR A 25 16.16 -0.60 2.30
N SER A 26 15.72 0.63 2.63
CA SER A 26 14.84 0.90 3.79
C SER A 26 13.49 1.54 3.42
N GLN A 27 13.01 1.36 2.19
CA GLN A 27 11.73 1.91 1.75
C GLN A 27 10.61 0.86 1.87
N ASN A 28 9.72 1.06 2.82
CA ASN A 28 8.57 0.18 3.07
C ASN A 28 7.58 0.26 1.89
N SER A 29 7.65 -0.73 0.99
CA SER A 29 6.66 -0.94 -0.08
C SER A 29 5.68 -2.05 0.25
N GLU A 30 5.93 -2.76 1.35
CA GLU A 30 5.09 -3.82 1.85
C GLU A 30 3.92 -3.21 2.63
N VAL A 31 2.73 -3.73 2.38
CA VAL A 31 1.49 -3.34 3.04
C VAL A 31 0.88 -4.60 3.64
N LEU A 32 0.56 -4.51 4.93
CA LEU A 32 -0.22 -5.52 5.65
C LEU A 32 -1.67 -5.06 5.68
N VAL A 33 -2.56 -5.90 5.14
CA VAL A 33 -4.00 -5.71 5.28
C VAL A 33 -4.50 -6.76 6.28
N LYS A 34 -5.04 -6.28 7.40
CA LYS A 34 -5.73 -7.12 8.37
C LYS A 34 -7.19 -7.23 7.95
N GLU A 35 -7.70 -8.46 7.86
CA GLU A 35 -9.14 -8.70 7.83
C GLU A 35 -9.76 -8.33 9.19
N ASP A 36 -11.06 -8.05 9.21
CA ASP A 36 -11.76 -7.50 10.39
C ASP A 36 -11.57 -8.34 11.66
N ASP A 37 -11.69 -7.71 12.84
CA ASP A 37 -11.28 -8.19 14.18
C ASP A 37 -11.86 -9.55 14.62
N SER A 38 -12.72 -10.16 13.82
CA SER A 38 -13.39 -11.45 14.08
C SER A 38 -12.61 -12.68 13.64
N SER A 39 -11.59 -12.56 12.77
CA SER A 39 -10.76 -13.70 12.36
C SER A 39 -9.28 -13.33 12.21
N PRO A 40 -8.44 -13.60 13.23
CA PRO A 40 -7.00 -13.29 13.20
C PRO A 40 -6.20 -14.12 12.18
N GLU A 41 -6.84 -15.00 11.42
CA GLU A 41 -6.17 -15.97 10.55
C GLU A 41 -5.84 -15.46 9.13
N LYS A 42 -6.38 -14.32 8.71
CA LYS A 42 -6.18 -13.82 7.34
C LYS A 42 -5.55 -12.44 7.33
N GLU A 43 -4.22 -12.47 7.38
CA GLU A 43 -3.37 -11.34 7.06
C GLU A 43 -2.92 -11.45 5.60
N TYR A 44 -3.15 -10.40 4.81
CA TYR A 44 -2.67 -10.32 3.44
C TYR A 44 -1.45 -9.41 3.37
N TYR A 45 -0.32 -9.99 2.97
CA TYR A 45 0.90 -9.24 2.68
C TYR A 45 0.94 -8.95 1.19
N GLY A 46 1.01 -7.66 0.85
CA GLY A 46 1.08 -7.20 -0.53
C GLY A 46 2.20 -6.21 -0.75
N VAL A 47 2.73 -6.17 -1.97
CA VAL A 47 3.70 -5.15 -2.38
C VAL A 47 2.98 -4.07 -3.17
N LEU A 48 3.04 -2.84 -2.67
CA LEU A 48 2.39 -1.66 -3.27
C LEU A 48 3.02 -1.35 -4.63
N GLN A 49 2.22 -1.44 -5.69
CA GLN A 49 2.65 -1.12 -7.06
C GLN A 49 2.33 0.32 -7.42
N ASP A 50 1.08 0.74 -7.19
CA ASP A 50 0.61 2.05 -7.60
C ASP A 50 -0.30 2.68 -6.54
N ILE A 51 -0.26 4.01 -6.51
CA ILE A 51 -1.14 4.85 -5.71
C ILE A 51 -1.85 5.81 -6.65
N PHE A 52 -3.18 5.82 -6.62
CA PHE A 52 -4.00 6.71 -7.42
C PHE A 52 -4.80 7.66 -6.54
N GLU A 53 -4.78 8.96 -6.84
CA GLU A 53 -5.77 9.91 -6.36
C GLU A 53 -6.88 10.03 -7.39
N LEU A 54 -8.11 9.72 -6.98
CA LEU A 54 -9.30 9.89 -7.79
C LEU A 54 -10.08 11.11 -7.28
N SER A 55 -10.23 12.11 -8.14
CA SER A 55 -11.07 13.28 -7.88
C SER A 55 -12.45 13.10 -8.51
N TYR A 56 -13.50 13.17 -7.69
CA TYR A 56 -14.90 13.09 -8.07
C TYR A 56 -15.57 14.47 -8.10
N VAL A 57 -16.80 14.50 -8.62
CA VAL A 57 -17.65 15.69 -8.62
C VAL A 57 -17.87 16.17 -7.18
N GLY A 58 -17.84 17.48 -6.97
CA GLY A 58 -18.00 18.09 -5.64
C GLY A 58 -16.70 18.22 -4.85
N GLY A 59 -15.53 17.97 -5.45
CA GLY A 59 -14.23 18.15 -4.80
C GLY A 59 -13.82 16.99 -3.88
N CYS A 60 -14.61 15.91 -3.86
CA CYS A 60 -14.28 14.70 -3.12
C CYS A 60 -13.06 14.01 -3.74
N LYS A 61 -12.12 13.59 -2.88
CA LYS A 61 -10.92 12.85 -3.28
C LYS A 61 -10.82 11.56 -2.50
N VAL A 62 -10.42 10.49 -3.17
CA VAL A 62 -10.08 9.22 -2.53
C VAL A 62 -8.73 8.72 -3.05
N PHE A 63 -8.02 7.97 -2.22
CA PHE A 63 -6.78 7.32 -2.60
C PHE A 63 -7.01 5.83 -2.75
N LEU A 64 -6.67 5.29 -3.92
CA LEU A 64 -6.67 3.86 -4.21
C LEU A 64 -5.24 3.34 -4.16
N PHE A 65 -5.03 2.26 -3.41
CA PHE A 65 -3.76 1.56 -3.31
C PHE A 65 -3.88 0.21 -4.02
N MET A 66 -3.04 -0.02 -5.03
CA MET A 66 -2.99 -1.29 -5.75
C MET A 66 -1.78 -2.08 -5.29
N SER A 67 -2.01 -3.27 -4.74
CA SER A 67 -0.95 -4.16 -4.26
C SER A 67 -1.02 -5.52 -4.97
N LEU A 68 0.15 -6.12 -5.17
CA LEU A 68 0.26 -7.52 -5.55
C LEU A 68 0.31 -8.36 -4.28
N VAL A 69 -0.70 -9.20 -4.05
CA VAL A 69 -0.77 -10.10 -2.89
C VAL A 69 0.18 -11.26 -3.12
N GLY A 70 1.16 -11.43 -2.23
CA GLY A 70 1.98 -12.62 -2.18
C GLY A 70 1.28 -13.66 -1.31
N CYS A 71 0.94 -14.81 -1.88
CA CYS A 71 0.51 -15.95 -1.08
C CYS A 71 1.72 -16.46 -0.25
N GLY A 72 1.75 -16.17 1.05
CA GLY A 72 2.56 -16.91 2.02
C GLY A 72 4.06 -16.56 2.14
N THR A 73 4.45 -15.29 2.21
CA THR A 73 5.83 -14.96 2.63
C THR A 73 5.86 -14.63 4.11
N THR A 74 6.25 -15.61 4.93
CA THR A 74 6.54 -15.46 6.36
C THR A 74 7.66 -14.44 6.54
N TRP A 75 7.40 -13.40 7.33
CA TRP A 75 8.40 -12.41 7.74
C TRP A 75 9.51 -13.13 8.53
N LYS A 76 10.69 -13.33 7.94
CA LYS A 76 11.90 -13.57 8.73
C LYS A 76 12.42 -12.20 9.14
N GLY A 77 11.99 -11.78 10.32
CA GLY A 77 12.47 -10.56 10.96
C GLY A 77 13.98 -10.53 11.00
N ILE A 78 14.52 -9.35 10.70
CA ILE A 78 15.85 -8.91 11.12
C ILE A 78 15.82 -8.72 12.63
#